data_AF-J7ITV9-F1
#
_entry.id   AF-J7ITV9-F1
#
_cell.length_a   1.000
_cell.length_b   1.000
_cell.length_c   1.000
_cell.angle_alpha   90.00
_cell.angle_beta   90.00
_cell.angle_gamma   90.00
#
_symmetry.space_group_name_H-M   'P 1'
#
loop_
_entity.id
_entity.type
_entity.pdbx_description
1 polymer ?
#
loop_
_entity_poly.entity_id
_entity_poly.type
_entity_poly.pdbx_seq_one_letter_code
_entity_poly.pdbx_strand_id
1 'polypeptide(L)'
;MINQIINKQHQEIKQIIRELREDIYEESEVSANSLWIALKIGTLNGIMQMHLKYEDDYLYPALLNDKENEKLSDIVSKFVEEMGDLAQVFKDYQQKYLRHPEDIKQNTKEFVNDTKQILDAIAVRVDCEEEELFKTIM
;
A
#
# COMPACT_ATOMS: atom_id res chain seq x y z
N MET A 1 -19.31 5.61 -9.34
CA MET A 1 -18.11 5.63 -10.21
C MET A 1 -16.84 5.67 -9.35
N ILE A 2 -16.75 6.57 -8.37
CA ILE A 2 -15.65 6.65 -7.38
C ILE A 2 -15.36 5.31 -6.69
N ASN A 3 -16.36 4.67 -6.09
CA ASN A 3 -16.17 3.40 -5.38
C ASN A 3 -15.70 2.23 -6.26
N GLN A 4 -15.98 2.25 -7.57
CA GLN A 4 -15.56 1.16 -8.47
C GLN A 4 -14.06 1.21 -8.76
N ILE A 5 -13.49 2.41 -8.85
CA ILE A 5 -12.05 2.59 -9.10
C ILE A 5 -11.25 2.15 -7.88
N ILE A 6 -11.62 2.66 -6.70
CA ILE A 6 -10.97 2.31 -5.44
C ILE A 6 -11.06 0.81 -5.17
N ASN A 7 -12.25 0.22 -5.26
CA ASN A 7 -12.41 -1.23 -5.06
C ASN A 7 -11.52 -2.05 -5.99
N LYS A 8 -11.39 -1.63 -7.26
CA LYS A 8 -10.49 -2.31 -8.21
C LYS A 8 -9.03 -2.19 -7.77
N GLN A 9 -8.58 -1.00 -7.38
CA GLN A 9 -7.22 -0.78 -6.87
C GLN A 9 -6.94 -1.62 -5.62
N HIS A 10 -7.90 -1.73 -4.71
CA HIS A 10 -7.77 -2.57 -3.50
C HIS A 10 -7.60 -4.04 -3.83
N GLN A 11 -8.39 -4.56 -4.78
CA GLN A 11 -8.23 -5.94 -5.23
C GLN A 11 -6.86 -6.18 -5.87
N GLU A 12 -6.36 -5.24 -6.67
CA GLU A 12 -5.02 -5.31 -7.27
C GLU A 12 -3.92 -5.27 -6.20
N ILE A 13 -4.03 -4.37 -5.22
CA ILE A 13 -3.10 -4.28 -4.08
C ILE A 13 -3.08 -5.60 -3.29
N LYS A 14 -4.26 -6.10 -2.89
CA LYS A 14 -4.40 -7.36 -2.14
C LYS A 14 -3.83 -8.55 -2.90
N GLN A 15 -4.06 -8.60 -4.22
CA GLN A 15 -3.49 -9.65 -5.07
C GLN A 15 -1.96 -9.61 -5.06
N ILE A 16 -1.35 -8.45 -5.30
CA ILE A 16 0.12 -8.33 -5.34
C ILE A 16 0.73 -8.60 -3.96
N ILE A 17 0.09 -8.16 -2.88
CA ILE A 17 0.53 -8.48 -1.51
C ILE A 17 0.57 -9.99 -1.30
N ARG A 18 -0.48 -10.72 -1.70
CA ARG A 18 -0.52 -12.19 -1.59
C ARG A 18 0.61 -12.83 -2.38
N GLU A 19 0.79 -12.43 -3.62
CA GLU A 19 1.84 -12.96 -4.50
C GLU A 19 3.25 -12.65 -3.97
N LEU A 20 3.48 -11.46 -3.42
CA LEU A 20 4.77 -11.10 -2.80
C LEU A 20 5.03 -11.90 -1.52
N ARG A 21 4.00 -12.17 -0.71
CA ARG A 21 4.13 -13.04 0.48
C ARG A 21 4.56 -14.46 0.12
N GLU A 22 4.07 -14.98 -1.00
CA GLU A 22 4.49 -16.27 -1.56
C GLU A 22 5.95 -16.21 -2.03
N ASP A 23 6.33 -15.18 -2.80
CA ASP A 23 7.69 -15.04 -3.35
C ASP A 23 8.77 -14.90 -2.25
N ILE A 24 8.42 -14.38 -1.07
CA ILE A 24 9.36 -14.18 0.06
C ILE A 24 9.23 -15.22 1.18
N TYR A 25 8.45 -16.28 0.95
CA TYR A 25 8.19 -17.29 1.98
C TYR A 25 9.48 -18.04 2.37
N GLU A 26 10.25 -18.50 1.38
CA GLU A 26 11.55 -19.15 1.56
C GLU A 26 12.71 -18.20 1.25
N GLU A 27 13.60 -17.96 2.21
CA GLU A 27 14.75 -17.05 2.03
C GLU A 27 15.67 -17.47 0.87
N SER A 28 15.83 -18.78 0.62
CA SER A 28 16.65 -19.28 -0.49
C SER A 28 16.08 -18.92 -1.87
N GLU A 29 14.77 -18.75 -1.99
CA GLU A 29 14.11 -18.41 -3.24
C GLU A 29 14.18 -16.90 -3.53
N VAL A 30 14.23 -16.07 -2.48
CA VAL A 30 14.34 -14.61 -2.60
C VAL A 30 15.59 -14.21 -3.37
N SER A 31 16.74 -14.80 -3.06
CA SER A 31 17.99 -14.46 -3.77
C SER A 31 17.97 -14.89 -5.24
N ALA A 32 17.29 -16.01 -5.56
CA ALA A 32 17.16 -16.50 -6.94
C ALA A 32 16.19 -15.62 -7.76
N ASN A 33 15.16 -15.09 -7.10
CA ASN A 33 14.07 -14.34 -7.72
C ASN A 33 14.13 -12.82 -7.46
N SER A 34 15.27 -12.29 -7.01
CA SER A 34 15.36 -10.91 -6.51
C SER A 34 14.91 -9.85 -7.53
N LEU A 35 15.20 -10.05 -8.81
CA LEU A 35 14.75 -9.16 -9.89
C LEU A 35 13.22 -9.18 -10.05
N TRP A 36 12.62 -10.37 -9.99
CA TRP A 36 11.18 -10.55 -10.11
C TRP A 36 10.44 -9.90 -8.93
N ILE A 37 10.95 -10.13 -7.72
CA ILE A 37 10.43 -9.52 -6.49
C ILE A 37 10.52 -7.99 -6.57
N ALA A 38 11.67 -7.45 -7.00
CA ALA A 38 11.85 -6.01 -7.20
C ALA A 38 10.84 -5.43 -8.21
N LEU A 39 10.58 -6.13 -9.31
CA LEU A 39 9.58 -5.72 -10.31
C LEU A 39 8.16 -5.71 -9.71
N LYS A 40 7.78 -6.75 -8.97
CA LYS A 40 6.46 -6.80 -8.29
C LYS A 40 6.29 -5.69 -7.27
N ILE A 41 7.31 -5.38 -6.48
CA ILE A 41 7.27 -4.23 -5.55
C ILE A 41 7.14 -2.91 -6.31
N GLY A 42 7.84 -2.77 -7.45
CA GLY A 42 7.67 -1.63 -8.35
C GLY A 42 6.24 -1.48 -8.86
N THR A 43 5.61 -2.59 -9.25
CA THR A 43 4.19 -2.63 -9.66
C THR A 43 3.26 -2.23 -8.52
N LEU A 44 3.47 -2.77 -7.31
CA LEU A 44 2.70 -2.39 -6.12
C LEU A 44 2.79 -0.88 -5.89
N ASN A 45 3.97 -0.29 -5.98
CA ASN A 45 4.15 1.15 -5.85
C ASN A 45 3.43 1.94 -6.94
N GLY A 46 3.45 1.50 -8.20
CA GLY A 46 2.68 2.15 -9.25
C GLY A 46 1.19 2.22 -8.94
N ILE A 47 0.62 1.11 -8.43
CA ILE A 47 -0.79 1.05 -8.03
C ILE A 47 -1.06 1.94 -6.80
N MET A 48 -0.21 1.87 -5.78
CA MET A 48 -0.34 2.71 -4.58
C MET A 48 -0.29 4.21 -4.90
N GLN A 49 0.62 4.64 -5.78
CA GLN A 49 0.71 6.05 -6.19
C GLN A 49 -0.57 6.51 -6.93
N MET A 50 -1.14 5.66 -7.78
CA MET A 50 -2.41 5.96 -8.45
C MET A 50 -3.58 5.99 -7.46
N HIS A 51 -3.59 5.10 -6.48
CA HIS A 51 -4.59 5.04 -5.42
C HIS A 51 -4.53 6.30 -4.55
N LEU A 52 -3.39 6.59 -3.91
CA LEU A 52 -3.18 7.78 -3.08
C LEU A 52 -3.54 9.06 -3.82
N LYS A 53 -3.06 9.22 -5.06
CA LYS A 53 -3.39 10.39 -5.88
C LYS A 53 -4.89 10.54 -6.10
N TYR A 54 -5.59 9.44 -6.33
CA TYR A 54 -7.03 9.48 -6.52
C TYR A 54 -7.75 9.87 -5.23
N GLU A 55 -7.27 9.39 -4.08
CA GLU A 55 -7.84 9.77 -2.79
C GLU A 55 -7.66 11.26 -2.49
N ASP A 56 -6.44 11.77 -2.68
CA ASP A 56 -6.09 13.18 -2.45
C ASP A 56 -6.82 14.14 -3.40
N ASP A 57 -6.92 13.78 -4.68
CA ASP A 57 -7.50 14.66 -5.70
C ASP A 57 -9.04 14.62 -5.72
N TYR A 58 -9.65 13.49 -5.31
CA TYR A 58 -11.08 13.25 -5.52
C TYR A 58 -11.82 12.75 -4.29
N LEU A 59 -11.35 11.69 -3.63
CA LEU A 59 -12.11 11.06 -2.53
C LEU A 59 -12.19 11.99 -1.32
N TYR A 60 -11.05 12.30 -0.70
CA TYR A 60 -11.01 13.10 0.52
C TYR A 60 -11.64 14.49 0.34
N PRO A 61 -11.39 15.24 -0.76
CA PRO A 61 -12.09 16.49 -1.00
C PRO A 61 -13.61 16.33 -1.12
N ALA A 62 -14.11 15.26 -1.74
CA ALA A 62 -15.55 15.03 -1.84
C ALA A 62 -16.16 14.74 -0.46
N LEU A 63 -15.48 13.94 0.36
CA LEU A 63 -15.91 13.58 1.71
C LEU A 63 -15.92 14.78 2.67
N LEU A 64 -14.91 15.66 2.59
CA LEU A 64 -14.83 16.87 3.43
C LEU A 64 -15.86 17.94 3.05
N ASN A 65 -16.34 17.96 1.80
CA ASN A 65 -17.36 18.89 1.35
C ASN A 65 -18.80 18.41 1.63
N ASP A 66 -18.97 17.17 2.11
CA ASP A 66 -20.27 16.63 2.48
C ASP A 66 -20.73 17.22 3.82
N LYS A 67 -21.71 18.12 3.74
CA LYS A 67 -22.24 18.86 4.90
C LYS A 67 -23.19 18.04 5.77
N GLU A 68 -23.58 16.84 5.33
CA GLU A 68 -24.54 16.01 6.07
C GLU A 68 -23.87 15.16 7.16
N ASN A 69 -22.53 15.11 7.22
CA ASN A 69 -21.82 14.22 8.13
C ASN A 69 -20.63 14.90 8.84
N GLU A 70 -20.89 15.65 9.93
CA GLU A 70 -19.85 16.28 10.75
C GLU A 70 -18.81 15.30 11.30
N LYS A 71 -19.17 14.02 11.50
CA LYS A 71 -18.25 12.98 11.99
C LYS A 71 -17.24 12.54 10.94
N LEU A 72 -17.42 12.92 9.68
CA LEU A 72 -16.58 12.47 8.58
C LEU A 72 -15.24 13.20 8.52
N SER A 73 -15.20 14.45 8.97
CA SER A 73 -13.98 15.29 8.89
C SER A 73 -12.83 14.73 9.71
N ASP A 74 -13.11 14.26 10.93
CA ASP A 74 -12.10 13.68 11.82
C ASP A 74 -11.59 12.34 11.29
N ILE A 75 -12.49 11.51 10.76
CA ILE A 75 -12.14 10.23 10.14
C ILE A 75 -11.25 10.48 8.92
N VAL A 76 -11.66 11.36 8.00
CA VAL A 76 -10.88 11.66 6.79
C VAL A 76 -9.50 12.21 7.14
N SER A 77 -9.42 13.12 8.12
CA SER A 77 -8.14 13.72 8.53
C SER A 77 -7.17 12.67 9.08
N LYS A 78 -7.66 11.72 9.89
CA LYS A 78 -6.87 10.56 10.37
C LYS A 78 -6.35 9.72 9.20
N PHE A 79 -7.21 9.40 8.23
CA PHE A 79 -6.87 8.56 7.08
C PHE A 79 -5.82 9.20 6.15
N VAL A 80 -5.86 10.53 6.00
CA VAL A 80 -4.86 11.31 5.26
C VAL A 80 -3.49 11.27 5.96
N GLU A 81 -3.45 11.49 7.28
CA GLU A 81 -2.21 11.46 8.06
C GLU A 81 -1.55 10.08 8.02
N GLU A 82 -2.33 9.03 8.30
CA GLU A 82 -1.84 7.64 8.29
C GLU A 82 -1.31 7.22 6.91
N MET A 83 -1.93 7.68 5.81
CA MET A 83 -1.43 7.41 4.46
C MET A 83 -0.13 8.14 4.14
N GLY A 84 0.01 9.39 4.59
CA GLY A 84 1.25 10.16 4.40
C GLY A 84 2.44 9.45 5.02
N ASP A 85 2.28 8.96 6.25
CA ASP A 85 3.31 8.20 6.96
C ASP A 85 3.65 6.89 6.25
N LEU A 86 2.64 6.11 5.85
CA LEU A 86 2.85 4.85 5.13
C LEU A 86 3.55 5.07 3.77
N ALA A 87 3.16 6.10 3.02
CA ALA A 87 3.78 6.44 1.75
C ALA A 87 5.26 6.77 1.91
N GLN A 88 5.62 7.50 2.97
CA GLN A 88 7.01 7.83 3.27
C GLN A 88 7.81 6.58 3.69
N VAL A 89 7.26 5.74 4.57
CA VAL A 89 7.90 4.47 4.97
C VAL A 89 8.14 3.56 3.75
N PHE A 90 7.14 3.45 2.86
CA PHE A 90 7.28 2.61 1.66
C PHE A 90 8.33 3.16 0.70
N LYS A 91 8.37 4.48 0.51
CA LYS A 91 9.40 5.14 -0.30
C LYS A 91 10.80 4.89 0.26
N ASP A 92 10.98 4.91 1.58
CA ASP A 92 12.28 4.65 2.21
C ASP A 92 12.67 3.18 2.09
N TYR A 93 11.72 2.25 2.25
CA TYR A 93 11.90 0.84 1.96
C TYR A 93 12.36 0.61 0.51
N GLN A 94 11.73 1.27 -0.47
CA GLN A 94 12.14 1.15 -1.87
C GLN A 94 13.54 1.70 -2.12
N GLN A 95 13.90 2.82 -1.49
CA GLN A 95 15.24 3.37 -1.59
C GLN A 95 16.30 2.42 -1.02
N LYS A 96 15.96 1.69 0.04
CA LYS A 96 16.83 0.72 0.70
C LYS A 96 17.11 -0.52 -0.15
N TYR A 97 16.11 -1.02 -0.88
CA TYR A 97 16.21 -2.35 -1.53
C TYR A 97 16.09 -2.37 -3.05
N LEU A 98 15.48 -1.36 -3.67
CA LEU A 98 15.20 -1.35 -5.11
C LEU A 98 16.16 -0.50 -5.93
N ARG A 99 17.01 0.32 -5.30
CA ARG A 99 18.03 1.09 -6.01
C ARG A 99 19.06 0.18 -6.67
N HIS A 100 19.48 -0.88 -5.97
CA HIS A 100 20.38 -1.88 -6.50
C HIS A 100 19.82 -3.28 -6.20
N PRO A 101 19.48 -4.10 -7.22
CA PRO A 101 18.92 -5.44 -7.00
C PRO A 101 19.81 -6.39 -6.18
N GLU A 102 21.11 -6.08 -6.07
CA GLU A 102 22.06 -6.79 -5.22
C GLU A 102 21.81 -6.55 -3.72
N ASP A 103 21.16 -5.46 -3.33
CA ASP A 103 20.83 -5.13 -1.94
C ASP A 103 19.89 -6.18 -1.32
N ILE A 104 18.97 -6.72 -2.14
CA ILE A 104 18.06 -7.82 -1.77
C ILE A 104 18.85 -9.10 -1.48
N LYS A 105 19.88 -9.39 -2.29
CA LYS A 105 20.69 -10.62 -2.13
C LYS A 105 21.65 -10.53 -0.95
N GLN A 106 22.26 -9.36 -0.73
CA GLN A 106 23.22 -9.16 0.35
C GLN A 106 22.55 -9.11 1.72
N ASN A 107 21.30 -8.64 1.78
CA ASN A 107 20.56 -8.44 3.03
C ASN A 107 19.26 -9.25 3.06
N THR A 108 19.22 -10.45 2.46
CA THR A 108 17.99 -11.22 2.24
C THR A 108 17.11 -11.37 3.48
N LYS A 109 17.69 -11.71 4.63
CA LYS A 109 16.94 -11.86 5.88
C LYS A 109 16.27 -10.56 6.34
N GLU A 110 17.01 -9.45 6.27
CA GLU A 110 16.50 -8.13 6.64
C GLU A 110 15.44 -7.67 5.64
N PHE A 111 15.70 -7.88 4.33
CA PHE A 111 14.74 -7.64 3.26
C PHE A 111 13.43 -8.40 3.51
N VAL A 112 13.46 -9.70 3.81
CA VAL A 112 12.26 -10.50 4.06
C VAL A 112 11.48 -9.96 5.26
N ASN A 113 12.16 -9.61 6.35
CA ASN A 113 11.52 -9.03 7.52
C ASN A 113 10.85 -7.68 7.21
N ASP A 114 11.58 -6.75 6.60
CA ASP A 114 11.08 -5.42 6.29
C ASP A 114 9.95 -5.49 5.26
N THR A 115 10.05 -6.41 4.29
CA THR A 115 9.01 -6.65 3.28
C THR A 115 7.74 -7.17 3.94
N LYS A 116 7.83 -8.10 4.90
CA LYS A 116 6.64 -8.56 5.64
C LYS A 116 5.97 -7.41 6.37
N GLN A 117 6.75 -6.59 7.08
CA GLN A 117 6.22 -5.45 7.84
C GLN A 117 5.51 -4.42 6.93
N ILE A 118 6.12 -4.06 5.80
CA ILE A 118 5.49 -3.08 4.89
C ILE A 118 4.25 -3.65 4.20
N LEU A 119 4.26 -4.93 3.81
CA LEU A 119 3.09 -5.58 3.22
C LEU A 119 1.94 -5.70 4.23
N ASP A 120 2.24 -5.96 5.51
CA ASP A 120 1.23 -5.95 6.57
C ASP A 120 0.66 -4.55 6.79
N ALA A 121 1.49 -3.51 6.83
CA ALA A 121 1.03 -2.14 6.98
C ALA A 121 0.10 -1.69 5.84
N ILE A 122 0.46 -2.02 4.58
CA ILE A 122 -0.39 -1.73 3.41
C ILE A 122 -1.70 -2.52 3.49
N ALA A 123 -1.66 -3.81 3.83
CA ALA A 123 -2.86 -4.64 3.93
C ALA A 123 -3.84 -4.11 5.00
N VAL A 124 -3.34 -3.82 6.20
CA VAL A 124 -4.13 -3.24 7.29
C VAL A 124 -4.78 -1.94 6.84
N ARG A 125 -4.05 -1.09 6.13
CA ARG A 125 -4.57 0.20 5.69
C ARG A 125 -5.73 0.07 4.70
N VAL A 126 -5.61 -0.82 3.72
CA VAL A 126 -6.68 -1.12 2.75
C VAL A 126 -7.90 -1.71 3.45
N ASP A 127 -7.69 -2.60 4.43
CA ASP A 127 -8.79 -3.19 5.20
C ASP A 127 -9.49 -2.13 6.08
N CYS A 128 -8.76 -1.23 6.73
CA CYS A 128 -9.34 -0.11 7.50
C CYS A 128 -10.19 0.82 6.62
N GLU A 129 -9.76 1.10 5.39
CA GLU A 129 -10.56 1.87 4.41
C GLU A 129 -11.88 1.17 4.09
N GLU A 130 -11.82 -0.13 3.82
CA GLU A 130 -13.02 -0.92 3.50
C GLU A 130 -13.97 -1.06 4.69
N GLU A 131 -13.44 -1.19 5.91
CA GLU A 131 -14.24 -1.46 7.10
C GLU A 131 -14.70 -0.22 7.86
N GLU A 132 -13.93 0.85 7.89
CA GLU A 132 -14.23 2.06 8.66
C GLU A 132 -14.68 3.20 7.76
N LEU A 133 -13.94 3.49 6.69
CA LEU A 133 -14.27 4.60 5.81
C LEU A 133 -15.49 4.23 4.96
N PHE A 134 -15.42 3.21 4.13
CA PHE A 134 -16.50 2.92 3.17
C PHE A 134 -17.81 2.46 3.82
N LYS A 135 -17.78 1.75 4.95
CA LYS A 135 -19.02 1.42 5.70
C LYS A 135 -19.71 2.63 6.32
N THR A 136 -19.00 3.73 6.54
CA THR A 136 -19.56 4.94 7.17
C THR A 136 -20.22 5.88 6.14
N ILE A 137 -19.83 5.77 4.86
CA ILE A 137 -20.32 6.61 3.75
C ILE A 137 -21.16 5.89 2.69
N MET A 138 -21.28 4.56 2.73
CA MET A 138 -22.12 3.77 1.83
C MET A 138 -23.32 3.14 2.55
#